data_AF-A0A7X6TR70-F1
#
_entry.id   AF-A0A7X6TR70-F1
#
_cell.length_a   1.000
_cell.length_b   1.000
_cell.length_c   1.000
_cell.angle_alpha   90.00
_cell.angle_beta   90.00
_cell.angle_gamma   90.00
#
_symmetry.space_group_name_H-M   'P 1'
#
loop_
_entity.id
_entity.type
_entity.pdbx_description
1 polymer ?
#
loop_
_entity_poly.entity_id
_entity_poly.type
_entity_poly.pdbx_seq_one_letter_code
_entity_poly.pdbx_strand_id
1 'polypeptide(L)'
;MKNKHIKGNTYVLDLGMMLLPYYKLDDQKIILLDAGLKERHLEKLERFLTENQYHVEGILCTHGHADHIGSVNYFKEKYRCQVALPEEEYFVIGSLEQLELFFSPTPRDQVYSQYGHIVFKPDVLIKKNDVNINFCGVDFSVIHTPGHSIHHVGFITPDGVSYLGDALLSPEVMAQAKLPYS
;
A
#
# COMPACT_ATOMS: atom_id res chain seq x y z
N MET A 1 3.90 -9.95 -15.14
CA MET A 1 2.80 -9.72 -14.19
C MET A 1 1.74 -10.77 -14.45
N LYS A 2 1.26 -11.46 -13.42
CA LYS A 2 0.18 -12.44 -13.53
C LYS A 2 -0.96 -12.02 -12.62
N ASN A 3 -2.18 -11.95 -13.14
CA ASN A 3 -3.37 -11.75 -12.32
C ASN A 3 -3.88 -13.12 -11.84
N LYS A 4 -4.01 -13.30 -10.52
CA LYS A 4 -4.47 -14.56 -9.91
C LYS A 4 -5.73 -14.28 -9.09
N HIS A 5 -6.77 -15.05 -9.33
CA HIS A 5 -7.94 -15.09 -8.45
C HIS A 5 -7.58 -15.86 -7.19
N ILE A 6 -7.88 -15.30 -6.02
CA ILE A 6 -7.60 -15.95 -4.73
C ILE A 6 -8.89 -16.55 -4.16
N LYS A 7 -9.90 -15.72 -3.95
CA LYS A 7 -11.20 -16.13 -3.40
C LYS A 7 -12.20 -15.01 -3.62
N GLY A 8 -13.48 -15.34 -3.87
CA GLY A 8 -14.55 -14.36 -3.96
C GLY A 8 -14.22 -13.23 -4.93
N ASN A 9 -14.16 -12.01 -4.40
CA ASN A 9 -13.83 -10.79 -5.14
C ASN A 9 -12.37 -10.35 -4.94
N THR A 10 -11.56 -11.14 -4.23
CA THR A 10 -10.15 -10.87 -3.97
C THR A 10 -9.25 -11.52 -5.03
N TYR A 11 -8.38 -10.69 -5.60
CA TYR A 11 -7.39 -11.05 -6.59
C TYR A 11 -6.01 -10.54 -6.17
N VAL A 12 -4.97 -11.05 -6.82
CA VAL A 12 -3.60 -10.57 -6.62
C VAL A 12 -2.86 -10.44 -7.93
N LEU A 13 -2.16 -9.30 -8.07
CA LEU A 13 -1.20 -9.09 -9.12
C LEU A 13 0.17 -9.56 -8.64
N ASP A 14 0.67 -10.61 -9.27
CA ASP A 14 2.03 -11.09 -9.08
C ASP A 14 2.98 -10.25 -9.93
N LEU A 15 3.70 -9.35 -9.25
CA LEU A 15 4.70 -8.44 -9.84
C LEU A 15 6.13 -9.01 -9.74
N GLY A 16 6.27 -10.29 -9.38
CA GLY A 16 7.53 -10.99 -9.19
C GLY A 16 8.04 -10.89 -7.75
N MET A 17 8.59 -9.73 -7.37
CA MET A 17 9.13 -9.51 -6.02
C MET A 17 8.08 -9.08 -4.99
N MET A 18 6.88 -8.72 -5.45
CA MET A 18 5.79 -8.23 -4.62
C MET A 18 4.48 -8.83 -5.14
N LEU A 19 3.59 -9.12 -4.21
CA LEU A 19 2.19 -9.41 -4.47
C LEU A 19 1.39 -8.15 -4.15
N LEU A 20 0.61 -7.66 -5.12
CA LEU A 20 -0.25 -6.49 -4.94
C LEU A 20 -1.72 -6.93 -5.04
N PRO A 21 -2.40 -7.12 -3.91
CA PRO A 21 -3.80 -7.55 -3.90
C PRO A 21 -4.74 -6.43 -4.32
N TYR A 22 -5.89 -6.82 -4.85
CA TYR A 22 -7.02 -5.90 -5.04
C TYR A 22 -8.34 -6.61 -4.79
N TYR A 23 -9.33 -5.85 -4.35
CA TYR A 23 -10.69 -6.32 -4.11
C TYR A 23 -11.64 -5.70 -5.13
N LYS A 24 -12.45 -6.50 -5.82
CA LYS A 24 -13.48 -6.00 -6.73
C LYS A 24 -14.73 -5.57 -5.96
N LEU A 25 -15.15 -4.32 -6.16
CA LEU A 25 -16.44 -3.83 -5.69
C LEU A 25 -17.56 -4.24 -6.67
N ASP A 26 -17.28 -4.13 -7.96
CA ASP A 26 -18.14 -4.57 -9.05
C ASP A 26 -17.28 -4.94 -10.27
N ASP A 27 -17.87 -4.99 -11.47
CA ASP A 27 -17.17 -5.35 -12.70
C ASP A 27 -16.13 -4.32 -13.16
N GLN A 28 -16.22 -3.07 -12.73
CA GLN A 28 -15.33 -1.98 -13.12
C GLN A 28 -14.58 -1.36 -11.94
N LYS A 29 -15.13 -1.39 -10.73
CA LYS A 29 -14.54 -0.72 -9.57
C LYS A 29 -13.74 -1.67 -8.70
N ILE A 30 -12.55 -1.24 -8.29
CA ILE A 30 -11.68 -2.00 -7.41
C ILE A 30 -11.12 -1.15 -6.26
N ILE A 31 -10.76 -1.81 -5.17
CA ILE A 31 -9.92 -1.28 -4.11
C ILE A 31 -8.55 -1.95 -4.22
N LEU A 32 -7.47 -1.16 -4.28
CA LEU A 32 -6.11 -1.68 -4.20
C LEU A 32 -5.69 -1.83 -2.73
N LEU A 33 -4.91 -2.87 -2.43
CA LEU A 33 -4.22 -3.02 -1.16
C LEU A 33 -2.74 -2.74 -1.44
N ASP A 34 -2.28 -1.57 -1.02
CA ASP A 34 -1.06 -0.89 -1.49
C ASP A 34 -1.06 -0.54 -3.00
N ALA A 35 -0.07 0.24 -3.44
CA ALA A 35 0.06 0.79 -4.79
C ALA A 35 1.42 0.55 -5.46
N GLY A 36 2.32 -0.19 -4.81
CA GLY A 36 3.61 -0.61 -5.37
C GLY A 36 4.62 0.53 -5.56
N LEU A 37 5.89 0.13 -5.79
CA LEU A 37 6.98 1.03 -6.16
C LEU A 37 6.74 1.71 -7.52
N LYS A 38 6.73 3.04 -7.54
CA LYS A 38 6.36 3.85 -8.70
C LYS A 38 7.20 3.53 -9.94
N GLU A 39 8.52 3.56 -9.80
CA GLU A 39 9.48 3.42 -10.91
C GLU A 39 9.40 2.05 -11.58
N ARG A 40 8.95 1.02 -10.84
CA ARG A 40 8.96 -0.37 -11.30
C ARG A 40 7.58 -0.90 -11.70
N HIS A 41 6.53 -0.38 -11.06
CA HIS A 41 5.20 -0.98 -11.11
C HIS A 41 4.15 -0.08 -11.76
N LEU A 42 4.31 1.25 -11.74
CA LEU A 42 3.26 2.18 -12.19
C LEU A 42 2.78 1.87 -13.62
N GLU A 43 3.69 1.78 -14.60
CA GLU A 43 3.32 1.52 -16.00
C GLU A 43 2.58 0.18 -16.18
N LYS A 44 2.97 -0.85 -15.42
CA LYS A 44 2.33 -2.18 -15.49
C LYS A 44 0.93 -2.15 -14.88
N LEU A 45 0.77 -1.46 -13.75
CA LEU A 45 -0.53 -1.26 -13.10
C LEU A 45 -1.45 -0.43 -14.00
N GLU A 46 -0.95 0.67 -14.56
CA GLU A 46 -1.70 1.52 -15.49
C GLU A 46 -2.22 0.75 -16.71
N ARG A 47 -1.36 -0.04 -17.34
CA ARG A 47 -1.77 -0.91 -18.45
C ARG A 47 -2.83 -1.91 -18.01
N PHE A 48 -2.63 -2.57 -16.87
CA PHE A 48 -3.61 -3.53 -16.33
C PHE A 48 -4.97 -2.90 -16.09
N LEU A 49 -5.01 -1.76 -15.41
CA LEU A 49 -6.26 -1.05 -15.12
C LEU A 49 -6.95 -0.61 -16.41
N THR A 50 -6.20 -0.12 -17.39
CA THR A 50 -6.75 0.34 -18.68
C THR A 50 -7.31 -0.81 -19.51
N GLU A 51 -6.55 -1.91 -19.67
CA GLU A 51 -6.96 -3.08 -20.46
C GLU A 51 -8.21 -3.75 -19.89
N ASN A 52 -8.38 -3.73 -18.56
CA ASN A 52 -9.54 -4.32 -17.89
C ASN A 52 -10.65 -3.30 -17.62
N GLN A 53 -10.48 -2.04 -18.06
CA GLN A 53 -11.44 -0.94 -17.82
C GLN A 53 -11.75 -0.75 -16.32
N TYR A 54 -10.76 -0.95 -15.46
CA TYR A 54 -10.90 -0.77 -14.03
C TYR A 54 -10.73 0.68 -13.59
N HIS A 55 -11.58 1.07 -12.65
CA HIS A 55 -11.53 2.30 -11.88
C HIS A 55 -11.08 1.97 -10.45
N VAL A 56 -10.04 2.66 -9.97
CA VAL A 56 -9.59 2.52 -8.58
C VAL A 56 -10.47 3.41 -7.72
N GLU A 57 -11.38 2.82 -6.94
CA GLU A 57 -12.26 3.55 -6.03
C GLU A 57 -11.54 3.94 -4.73
N GLY A 58 -10.61 3.09 -4.28
CA GLY A 58 -9.80 3.37 -3.11
C GLY A 58 -8.50 2.57 -3.01
N ILE A 59 -7.63 3.00 -2.11
CA ILE A 59 -6.35 2.35 -1.78
C ILE A 59 -6.25 2.20 -0.26
N LEU A 60 -6.14 0.96 0.22
CA LEU A 60 -5.82 0.63 1.60
C LEU A 60 -4.30 0.45 1.73
N CYS A 61 -3.62 1.35 2.43
CA CYS A 61 -2.17 1.26 2.62
C CYS A 61 -1.85 0.49 3.91
N THR A 62 -0.95 -0.49 3.83
CA THR A 62 -0.49 -1.25 5.00
C THR A 62 0.45 -0.45 5.88
N HIS A 63 1.33 0.36 5.26
CA HIS A 63 2.30 1.24 5.90
C HIS A 63 2.93 2.24 4.90
N GLY A 64 3.82 3.11 5.36
CA GLY A 64 4.37 4.25 4.61
C GLY A 64 5.64 4.00 3.78
N HIS A 65 6.02 2.75 3.47
CA HIS A 65 7.22 2.50 2.65
C HIS A 65 6.99 2.74 1.16
N ALA A 66 8.00 3.29 0.48
CA ALA A 66 7.88 3.76 -0.90
C ALA A 66 7.56 2.67 -1.93
N ASP A 67 7.95 1.42 -1.66
CA ASP A 67 7.59 0.29 -2.50
C ASP A 67 6.15 -0.20 -2.31
N HIS A 68 5.47 0.25 -1.26
CA HIS A 68 4.03 0.03 -1.03
C HIS A 68 3.19 1.24 -1.48
N ILE A 69 3.61 2.46 -1.15
CA ILE A 69 2.81 3.67 -1.39
C ILE A 69 3.30 4.53 -2.58
N GLY A 70 4.31 4.07 -3.32
CA GLY A 70 4.97 4.81 -4.40
C GLY A 70 4.03 5.40 -5.45
N SER A 71 2.97 4.68 -5.80
CA SER A 71 2.02 5.12 -6.84
C SER A 71 0.73 5.74 -6.29
N VAL A 72 0.59 5.91 -4.97
CA VAL A 72 -0.66 6.40 -4.35
C VAL A 72 -1.07 7.77 -4.88
N ASN A 73 -0.16 8.75 -4.87
CA ASN A 73 -0.46 10.10 -5.36
C ASN A 73 -0.96 10.12 -6.80
N TYR A 74 -0.29 9.34 -7.67
CA TYR A 74 -0.66 9.24 -9.07
C TYR A 74 -2.10 8.72 -9.24
N PHE A 75 -2.46 7.64 -8.54
CA PHE A 75 -3.80 7.07 -8.64
C PHE A 75 -4.85 7.95 -7.96
N LYS A 76 -4.51 8.61 -6.85
CA LYS A 76 -5.38 9.59 -6.19
C LYS A 76 -5.72 10.75 -7.11
N GLU A 77 -4.75 11.28 -7.86
CA GLU A 77 -4.99 12.35 -8.84
C GLU A 77 -5.83 11.86 -10.03
N LYS A 78 -5.46 10.71 -10.61
CA LYS A 78 -6.09 10.15 -11.82
C LYS A 78 -7.53 9.71 -11.57
N TYR A 79 -7.78 8.97 -10.50
CA TYR A 79 -9.08 8.33 -10.23
C TYR A 79 -9.91 9.08 -9.20
N ARG A 80 -9.33 10.06 -8.48
CA ARG A 80 -9.98 10.72 -7.33
C ARG A 80 -10.41 9.73 -6.25
N CYS A 81 -9.62 8.68 -6.09
CA CYS A 81 -9.87 7.58 -5.17
C CYS A 81 -9.66 7.98 -3.70
N GLN A 82 -10.32 7.29 -2.78
CA GLN A 82 -10.06 7.42 -1.36
C GLN A 82 -8.75 6.70 -0.99
N VAL A 83 -8.03 7.19 0.02
CA VAL A 83 -6.82 6.54 0.53
C VAL A 83 -6.89 6.41 2.04
N ALA A 84 -6.67 5.20 2.56
CA ALA A 84 -6.48 4.95 3.98
C ALA A 84 -5.01 4.65 4.29
N LEU A 85 -4.51 5.14 5.43
CA LEU A 85 -3.17 4.90 5.93
C LEU A 85 -3.19 4.85 7.48
N PRO A 86 -2.34 4.03 8.14
CA PRO A 86 -2.18 4.11 9.58
C PRO A 86 -1.76 5.50 10.05
N GLU A 87 -2.33 5.95 11.17
CA GLU A 87 -2.20 7.34 11.64
C GLU A 87 -0.74 7.74 11.90
N GLU A 88 0.05 6.87 12.53
CA GLU A 88 1.44 7.15 12.85
C GLU A 88 2.35 7.17 11.62
N GLU A 89 2.02 6.43 10.57
CA GLU A 89 2.75 6.49 9.29
C GLU A 89 2.58 7.88 8.65
N TYR A 90 1.38 8.48 8.78
CA TYR A 90 1.14 9.83 8.31
C TYR A 90 1.98 10.89 9.05
N PHE A 91 2.38 10.65 10.30
CA PHE A 91 3.31 11.54 11.01
C PHE A 91 4.74 11.49 10.47
N VAL A 92 5.07 10.46 9.69
CA VAL A 92 6.39 10.30 9.05
C VAL A 92 6.36 10.83 7.61
N ILE A 93 5.33 10.50 6.84
CA ILE A 93 5.29 10.76 5.39
C ILE A 93 4.33 11.88 4.96
N GLY A 94 3.61 12.50 5.89
CA GLY A 94 2.54 13.45 5.60
C GLY A 94 2.99 14.81 5.08
N SER A 95 4.29 15.16 5.21
CA SER A 95 4.89 16.36 4.63
C SER A 95 6.36 16.14 4.29
N LEU A 96 6.92 17.03 3.47
CA LEU A 96 8.34 17.01 3.12
C LEU A 96 9.24 17.25 4.34
N GLU A 97 8.81 18.10 5.27
CA GLU A 97 9.52 18.38 6.52
C GLU A 97 9.54 17.17 7.47
N GLN A 98 8.44 16.39 7.50
CA GLN A 98 8.39 15.14 8.26
C GLN A 98 9.37 14.10 7.70
N LEU A 99 9.43 13.98 6.36
CA LEU A 99 10.44 13.14 5.70
C LEU A 99 11.87 13.60 5.99
N GLU A 100 12.14 14.91 5.92
CA GLU A 100 13.45 15.48 6.26
C GLU A 100 13.88 15.11 7.69
N LEU A 101 12.96 15.19 8.65
CA LEU A 101 13.23 14.78 10.02
C LEU A 101 13.52 13.28 10.13
N PHE A 102 12.73 12.44 9.45
CA PHE A 102 12.88 10.99 9.50
C PHE A 102 14.19 10.50 8.88
N PHE A 103 14.61 11.10 7.76
CA PHE A 103 15.81 10.70 7.03
C PHE A 103 17.09 11.45 7.46
N SER A 104 17.04 12.24 8.54
CA SER A 104 18.21 12.95 9.06
C SER A 104 19.37 11.99 9.37
N PRO A 105 20.62 12.27 8.96
CA PRO A 105 21.14 13.55 8.46
C PRO A 105 21.19 13.69 6.91
N THR A 106 20.42 12.91 6.15
CA THR A 106 20.41 12.97 4.68
C THR A 106 20.06 14.38 4.19
N PRO A 107 20.78 14.95 3.20
CA PRO A 107 20.47 16.27 2.65
C PRO A 107 19.02 16.40 2.15
N ARG A 108 18.39 17.53 2.44
CA ARG A 108 16.99 17.83 2.11
C ARG A 108 16.65 17.57 0.65
N ASP A 109 17.47 18.09 -0.26
CA ASP A 109 17.30 17.96 -1.71
C ASP A 109 17.33 16.49 -2.16
N GLN A 110 18.19 15.69 -1.54
CA GLN A 110 18.22 14.25 -1.75
C GLN A 110 16.94 13.57 -1.23
N VAL A 111 16.49 13.89 -0.01
CA VAL A 111 15.24 13.33 0.54
C VAL A 111 14.05 13.68 -0.34
N TYR A 112 13.94 14.94 -0.77
CA TYR A 112 12.79 15.43 -1.53
C TYR A 112 12.76 14.80 -2.93
N SER A 113 13.92 14.68 -3.58
CA SER A 113 14.01 14.04 -4.90
C SER A 113 13.70 12.53 -4.85
N GLN A 114 14.12 11.85 -3.78
CA GLN A 114 13.91 10.40 -3.64
C GLN A 114 12.51 10.05 -3.13
N TYR A 115 11.98 10.78 -2.14
CA TYR A 115 10.78 10.40 -1.40
C TYR A 115 9.64 11.43 -1.49
N GLY A 116 9.84 12.60 -2.11
CA GLY A 116 8.76 13.59 -2.20
C GLY A 116 7.51 13.09 -2.93
N HIS A 117 7.66 12.08 -3.80
CA HIS A 117 6.55 11.48 -4.54
C HIS A 117 5.57 10.67 -3.67
N ILE A 118 5.97 10.24 -2.47
CA ILE A 118 5.13 9.49 -1.53
C ILE A 118 4.39 10.38 -0.51
N VAL A 119 4.59 11.69 -0.55
CA VAL A 119 3.91 12.63 0.36
C VAL A 119 2.47 12.84 -0.09
N PHE A 120 1.51 12.38 0.70
CA PHE A 120 0.08 12.60 0.42
C PHE A 120 -0.71 12.78 1.71
N LYS A 121 -1.89 13.40 1.59
CA LYS A 121 -2.88 13.45 2.66
C LYS A 121 -3.86 12.28 2.51
N PRO A 122 -3.93 11.31 3.45
CA PRO A 122 -4.94 10.26 3.42
C PRO A 122 -6.33 10.84 3.71
N ASP A 123 -7.36 10.16 3.21
CA ASP A 123 -8.76 10.50 3.47
C ASP A 123 -9.27 9.82 4.74
N VAL A 124 -8.67 8.67 5.09
CA VAL A 124 -8.96 7.91 6.31
C VAL A 124 -7.67 7.58 7.04
N LEU A 125 -7.64 7.83 8.35
CA LEU A 125 -6.54 7.44 9.24
C LEU A 125 -6.97 6.20 10.04
N ILE A 126 -6.19 5.13 9.95
CA ILE A 126 -6.41 3.89 10.71
C ILE A 126 -5.75 4.05 12.07
N LYS A 127 -6.54 4.00 13.15
CA LYS A 127 -6.06 4.17 14.52
C LYS A 127 -5.65 2.83 15.12
N LYS A 128 -4.77 2.85 16.13
CA LYS A 128 -4.20 1.66 16.79
C LYS A 128 -5.19 0.62 17.35
N ASN A 129 -6.45 1.00 17.56
CA ASN A 129 -7.49 0.12 18.12
C ASN A 129 -8.57 -0.23 17.09
N ASP A 130 -8.44 0.25 15.85
CA ASP A 130 -9.41 -0.04 14.80
C ASP A 130 -9.23 -1.48 14.34
N VAL A 131 -10.16 -2.36 14.70
CA VAL A 131 -10.14 -3.77 14.27
C VAL A 131 -10.89 -4.00 12.97
N ASN A 132 -11.72 -3.04 12.55
CA ASN A 132 -12.48 -3.04 11.31
C ASN A 132 -12.49 -1.63 10.71
N ILE A 133 -12.58 -1.55 9.38
CA ILE A 133 -12.74 -0.29 8.64
C ILE A 133 -13.82 -0.48 7.55
N ASN A 134 -14.79 0.43 7.50
CA ASN A 134 -15.67 0.55 6.35
C ASN A 134 -14.99 1.48 5.33
N PHE A 135 -14.60 0.93 4.18
CA PHE A 135 -13.85 1.65 3.17
C PHE A 135 -14.48 1.44 1.79
N CYS A 136 -14.83 2.54 1.13
CA CYS A 136 -15.59 2.56 -0.12
C CYS A 136 -16.87 1.68 -0.07
N GLY A 137 -17.55 1.66 1.09
CA GLY A 137 -18.79 0.91 1.30
C GLY A 137 -18.62 -0.58 1.63
N VAL A 138 -17.40 -1.04 1.86
CA VAL A 138 -17.07 -2.45 2.17
C VAL A 138 -16.34 -2.55 3.50
N ASP A 139 -16.69 -3.55 4.31
CA ASP A 139 -16.06 -3.79 5.60
C ASP A 139 -14.82 -4.69 5.45
N PHE A 140 -13.67 -4.16 5.85
CA PHE A 140 -12.42 -4.91 5.98
C PHE A 140 -12.06 -5.05 7.45
N SER A 141 -11.55 -6.21 7.86
CA SER A 141 -10.91 -6.31 9.18
C SER A 141 -9.46 -5.85 9.09
N VAL A 142 -8.98 -5.22 10.16
CA VAL A 142 -7.63 -4.69 10.30
C VAL A 142 -6.90 -5.54 11.33
N ILE A 143 -5.69 -5.98 10.97
CA ILE A 143 -4.80 -6.72 11.87
C ILE A 143 -3.58 -5.84 12.13
N HIS A 144 -3.44 -5.32 13.34
CA HIS A 144 -2.25 -4.57 13.71
C HIS A 144 -1.05 -5.50 13.82
N THR A 145 0.03 -5.18 13.11
CA THR A 145 1.27 -5.97 13.06
C THR A 145 2.50 -5.06 13.23
N PRO A 146 2.61 -4.35 14.37
CA PRO A 146 3.68 -3.37 14.58
C PRO A 146 5.07 -4.04 14.59
N GLY A 147 6.09 -3.31 14.13
CA GLY A 147 7.49 -3.74 14.19
C GLY A 147 8.25 -3.53 12.87
N HIS A 148 7.61 -3.83 11.73
CA HIS A 148 8.21 -3.59 10.40
C HIS A 148 8.36 -2.09 10.10
N SER A 149 7.34 -1.31 10.44
CA SER A 149 7.32 0.15 10.36
C SER A 149 6.70 0.73 11.65
N ILE A 150 6.61 2.07 11.75
CA ILE A 150 6.13 2.76 12.96
C ILE A 150 4.70 2.31 13.35
N HIS A 151 3.86 2.03 12.36
CA HIS A 151 2.56 1.41 12.54
C HIS A 151 2.16 0.65 11.27
N HIS A 152 2.56 -0.61 11.21
CA HIS A 152 2.18 -1.53 10.13
C HIS A 152 0.86 -2.26 10.45
N VAL A 153 0.01 -2.42 9.43
CA VAL A 153 -1.22 -3.19 9.51
C VAL A 153 -1.36 -4.18 8.34
N GLY A 154 -2.10 -5.26 8.56
CA GLY A 154 -2.67 -6.11 7.52
C GLY A 154 -4.17 -5.93 7.42
N PHE A 155 -4.76 -6.41 6.31
CA PHE A 155 -6.19 -6.36 6.05
C PHE A 155 -6.75 -7.75 5.78
N ILE A 156 -7.97 -8.00 6.24
CA ILE A 156 -8.77 -9.16 5.83
C ILE A 156 -9.92 -8.65 4.97
N THR A 157 -10.00 -9.16 3.75
CA THR A 157 -11.09 -8.87 2.82
C THR A 157 -12.42 -9.50 3.29
N PRO A 158 -13.58 -9.03 2.81
CA PRO A 158 -14.89 -9.61 3.18
C PRO A 158 -15.02 -11.11 2.90
N ASP A 159 -14.30 -11.62 1.90
CA ASP A 159 -14.27 -13.05 1.57
C ASP A 159 -13.23 -13.84 2.39
N GLY A 160 -12.60 -13.22 3.38
CA GLY A 160 -11.73 -13.87 4.35
C GLY A 160 -10.31 -14.14 3.85
N VAL A 161 -9.78 -13.31 2.95
CA VAL A 161 -8.39 -13.37 2.50
C VAL A 161 -7.57 -12.35 3.28
N SER A 162 -6.49 -12.81 3.92
CA SER A 162 -5.58 -11.95 4.67
C SER A 162 -4.44 -11.46 3.79
N TYR A 163 -4.29 -10.15 3.68
CA TYR A 163 -3.08 -9.49 3.21
C TYR A 163 -2.31 -8.92 4.40
N LEU A 164 -1.12 -9.44 4.64
CA LEU A 164 -0.34 -9.13 5.85
C LEU A 164 0.80 -8.14 5.61
N GLY A 165 0.83 -7.47 4.45
CA GLY A 165 1.94 -6.59 4.05
C GLY A 165 3.28 -7.30 4.25
N ASP A 166 4.17 -6.65 4.99
CA ASP A 166 5.53 -7.13 5.26
C ASP A 166 5.67 -7.84 6.62
N ALA A 167 4.55 -8.18 7.27
CA ALA A 167 4.57 -8.88 8.55
C ALA A 167 4.95 -10.37 8.44
N LEU A 168 4.78 -10.98 7.26
CA LEU A 168 5.12 -12.39 7.03
C LEU A 168 5.86 -12.56 5.69
N LEU A 169 7.07 -13.10 5.77
CA LEU A 169 7.92 -13.36 4.62
C LEU A 169 8.06 -14.86 4.38
N SER A 170 8.14 -15.27 3.11
CA SER A 170 8.35 -16.67 2.77
C SER A 170 9.76 -17.13 3.13
N PRO A 171 9.98 -18.44 3.37
CA PRO A 171 11.32 -18.98 3.61
C PRO A 171 12.31 -18.63 2.50
N GLU A 172 11.88 -18.57 1.25
CA GLU A 172 12.72 -18.22 0.10
C GLU A 172 13.18 -16.76 0.13
N VAL A 173 12.29 -15.85 0.54
CA VAL A 173 12.63 -14.43 0.75
C VAL A 173 13.59 -14.29 1.92
N MET A 174 13.27 -14.94 3.06
CA MET A 174 14.11 -14.94 4.25
C MET A 174 15.51 -15.51 4.01
N ALA A 175 15.64 -16.54 3.18
CA ALA A 175 16.94 -17.14 2.83
C ALA A 175 17.84 -16.21 2.02
N GLN A 176 17.26 -15.24 1.30
CA GLN A 176 17.99 -14.24 0.52
C GLN A 176 18.24 -12.95 1.31
N ALA A 177 17.42 -12.68 2.32
CA ALA A 177 17.57 -11.53 3.20
C ALA A 177 18.84 -11.70 4.04
N LYS A 178 19.78 -10.76 3.89
CA LYS A 178 20.90 -10.65 4.84
C LYS A 178 20.34 -10.03 6.11
N LEU A 179 20.57 -10.66 7.26
CA LEU A 179 20.33 -9.98 8.53
C LEU A 179 21.13 -8.68 8.54
N PRO A 180 20.51 -7.51 8.74
CA PRO A 180 21.27 -6.30 8.98
C PRO A 180 22.05 -6.51 10.27
N TYR A 181 23.36 -6.66 10.15
CA TYR A 181 24.30 -6.59 11.25
C TYR A 181 24.86 -5.17 11.28
N SER A 182 24.96 -4.60 12.48
CA SER A 182 25.65 -3.32 12.70
C SER A 182 27.16 -3.50 12.71
#